data_AF-A0A6I6DHH9-F1
#
_entry.id   AF-A0A6I6DHH9-F1
#
_cell.length_a   1.000
_cell.length_b   1.000
_cell.length_c   1.000
_cell.angle_alpha   90.00
_cell.angle_beta   90.00
_cell.angle_gamma   90.00
#
_symmetry.space_group_name_H-M   'P 1'
#
loop_
_entity.id
_entity.type
_entity.pdbx_description
1 polymer ?
#
loop_
_entity_poly.entity_id
_entity_poly.type
_entity_poly.pdbx_seq_one_letter_code
_entity_poly.pdbx_strand_id
1 'polypeptide(L)'
;MFSIINENGRANYGIIDKYPIDFNYQDYRLLDFFDREIEGFKKKWKFHKLNYLGLISDKYILGLAMTDLSYCYNCFVYLYDFKEGLLFDHKVYGMFKKQKQFDFPANPDKHSIAYSKGKNGIDINKNFLTSELFVNCNLGNRFSFAGQFYYDFNLNRPLRVLCPAGQNGWSFTEKASLIKPDFINVELDDKELKFDLSNTTLFYNWSAGYYKRETEWYWIGFSGYDKEENLSIGGNFAAFTNETYYSENVLWLDGERYRFGRVIFDYDPLNPMHEWKAFNENGIISLTFTPYDEMKEMKKTRFLKTFFRQFPGEFSGYFQKPKGEKVHFSGIKGFGETKRTRW
;
A
#
# COMPACT_ATOMS: atom_id res chain seq x y z
N MET A 1 -13.64 -20.55 -4.19
CA MET A 1 -13.96 -19.22 -3.63
C MET A 1 -13.66 -19.25 -2.12
N PHE A 2 -13.04 -18.21 -1.57
CA PHE A 2 -12.76 -18.09 -0.12
C PHE A 2 -13.60 -16.97 0.48
N SER A 3 -14.46 -17.25 1.45
CA SER A 3 -15.23 -16.22 2.17
C SER A 3 -14.45 -15.70 3.38
N ILE A 4 -14.35 -14.37 3.51
CA ILE A 4 -13.59 -13.75 4.59
C ILE A 4 -14.32 -13.84 5.94
N ILE A 5 -15.66 -13.89 5.94
CA ILE A 5 -16.49 -14.08 7.13
C ILE A 5 -17.20 -15.43 7.03
N ASN A 6 -17.21 -16.20 8.12
CA ASN A 6 -17.94 -17.47 8.22
C ASN A 6 -19.40 -17.27 8.68
N GLU A 7 -20.17 -18.36 8.65
CA GLU A 7 -21.58 -18.42 9.05
C GLU A 7 -21.88 -17.90 10.48
N ASN A 8 -20.87 -17.89 11.36
CA ASN A 8 -21.00 -17.39 12.73
C ASN A 8 -20.68 -15.89 12.86
N GLY A 9 -20.49 -15.19 11.73
CA GLY A 9 -20.13 -13.78 11.70
C GLY A 9 -18.68 -13.50 12.13
N ARG A 10 -17.79 -14.50 12.10
CA ARG A 10 -16.37 -14.35 12.50
C ARG A 10 -15.46 -14.34 11.28
N ALA A 11 -14.37 -13.57 11.35
CA ALA A 11 -13.37 -13.53 10.29
C ALA A 11 -12.54 -14.82 10.22
N ASN A 12 -12.32 -15.34 9.02
CA ASN A 12 -11.49 -16.51 8.74
C ASN A 12 -10.01 -16.10 8.62
N TYR A 13 -9.39 -15.76 9.76
CA TYR A 13 -8.01 -15.25 9.78
C TYR A 13 -7.03 -16.20 9.10
N GLY A 14 -6.13 -15.64 8.29
CA GLY A 14 -5.27 -16.46 7.47
C GLY A 14 -4.51 -15.71 6.40
N ILE A 15 -3.59 -16.47 5.80
CA ILE A 15 -3.00 -16.18 4.50
C ILE A 15 -4.01 -16.63 3.44
N ILE A 16 -4.31 -15.78 2.47
CA ILE A 16 -5.35 -16.07 1.46
C ILE A 16 -4.70 -16.19 0.08
N ASP A 17 -4.19 -17.38 -0.22
CA ASP A 17 -3.63 -17.72 -1.54
C ASP A 17 -4.69 -18.28 -2.49
N LYS A 18 -5.92 -17.73 -2.41
CA LYS A 18 -7.07 -18.16 -3.19
C LYS A 18 -7.73 -16.97 -3.91
N TYR A 19 -8.13 -17.24 -5.14
CA TYR A 19 -8.96 -16.39 -6.00
C TYR A 19 -10.06 -17.29 -6.64
N PRO A 20 -11.31 -16.82 -6.79
CA PRO A 20 -11.84 -15.56 -6.29
C PRO A 20 -12.09 -15.57 -4.78
N ILE A 21 -12.11 -14.37 -4.20
CA ILE A 21 -12.48 -14.11 -2.82
C ILE A 21 -13.92 -13.60 -2.76
N ASP A 22 -14.69 -14.15 -1.83
CA ASP A 22 -15.97 -13.61 -1.40
C ASP A 22 -15.70 -12.63 -0.25
N PHE A 23 -15.68 -11.34 -0.57
CA PHE A 23 -15.37 -10.27 0.39
C PHE A 23 -16.63 -9.85 1.17
N ASN A 24 -17.29 -10.82 1.81
CA ASN A 24 -18.54 -10.69 2.56
C ASN A 24 -18.41 -9.94 3.91
N TYR A 25 -17.72 -8.79 3.91
CA TYR A 25 -17.36 -8.02 5.10
C TYR A 25 -18.57 -7.56 5.93
N GLN A 26 -19.74 -7.43 5.31
CA GLN A 26 -20.98 -6.99 5.97
C GLN A 26 -21.53 -8.03 6.94
N ASP A 27 -21.18 -9.31 6.76
CA ASP A 27 -21.63 -10.43 7.59
C ASP A 27 -20.90 -10.47 8.94
N TYR A 28 -19.81 -9.72 9.09
CA TYR A 28 -18.99 -9.74 10.30
C TYR A 28 -19.77 -9.20 11.51
N ARG A 29 -19.89 -9.99 12.59
CA ARG A 29 -20.48 -9.54 13.85
C ARG A 29 -19.51 -8.63 14.59
N LEU A 30 -19.63 -7.32 14.35
CA LEU A 30 -18.81 -6.30 14.99
C LEU A 30 -19.31 -6.01 16.40
N LEU A 31 -18.46 -6.14 17.41
CA LEU A 31 -18.82 -5.93 18.82
C LEU A 31 -18.25 -4.62 19.38
N ASP A 32 -18.98 -3.99 20.30
CA ASP A 32 -18.49 -2.90 21.13
C ASP A 32 -17.63 -3.40 22.30
N PHE A 33 -17.20 -2.50 23.18
CA PHE A 33 -16.34 -2.84 24.32
C PHE A 33 -17.00 -3.82 25.32
N PHE A 34 -18.34 -3.92 25.33
CA PHE A 34 -19.12 -4.76 26.24
C PHE A 34 -19.76 -5.94 25.51
N ASP A 35 -19.16 -6.38 24.40
CA ASP A 35 -19.62 -7.50 23.57
C ASP A 35 -21.04 -7.34 22.99
N ARG A 36 -21.52 -6.09 22.87
CA ARG A 36 -22.80 -5.80 22.23
C ARG A 36 -22.60 -5.57 20.74
N GLU A 37 -23.48 -6.14 19.93
CA GLU A 37 -23.38 -6.00 18.47
C GLU A 37 -23.59 -4.54 18.04
N ILE A 38 -22.71 -4.08 17.16
CA ILE A 38 -22.77 -2.79 16.49
C ILE A 38 -23.40 -3.01 15.13
N GLU A 39 -24.58 -2.41 14.91
CA GLU A 39 -25.34 -2.57 13.68
C GLU A 39 -25.51 -1.26 12.90
N GLY A 40 -26.07 -1.40 11.70
CA GLY A 40 -26.52 -0.29 10.85
C GLY A 40 -25.43 0.74 10.56
N PHE A 41 -25.80 2.02 10.72
CA PHE A 41 -24.93 3.14 10.37
C PHE A 41 -23.64 3.19 11.19
N LYS A 42 -23.69 2.82 12.48
CA LYS A 42 -22.50 2.78 13.36
C LYS A 42 -21.48 1.77 12.86
N LYS A 43 -21.93 0.59 12.41
CA LYS A 43 -21.08 -0.43 11.80
C LYS A 43 -20.46 0.08 10.51
N LYS A 44 -21.29 0.65 9.62
CA LYS A 44 -20.83 1.22 8.35
C LYS A 44 -19.72 2.26 8.54
N TRP A 45 -19.83 3.11 9.55
CA TRP A 45 -18.85 4.17 9.84
C TRP A 45 -17.49 3.67 10.32
N LYS A 46 -17.42 2.45 10.83
CA LYS A 46 -16.18 1.83 11.32
C LYS A 46 -15.42 1.07 10.23
N PHE A 47 -16.00 0.92 9.04
CA PHE A 47 -15.34 0.27 7.93
C PHE A 47 -14.46 1.26 7.17
N HIS A 48 -13.17 0.96 7.06
CA HIS A 48 -12.20 1.83 6.42
C HIS A 48 -11.48 1.09 5.30
N LYS A 49 -11.08 1.83 4.26
CA LYS A 49 -10.35 1.30 3.12
C LYS A 49 -9.20 2.23 2.75
N LEU A 50 -8.15 1.66 2.20
CA LEU A 50 -6.99 2.36 1.68
C LEU A 50 -6.51 1.63 0.43
N ASN A 51 -6.23 2.37 -0.63
CA ASN A 51 -5.44 1.91 -1.75
C ASN A 51 -4.24 2.84 -1.91
N TYR A 52 -3.07 2.25 -2.17
CA TYR A 52 -1.83 2.94 -2.47
C TYR A 52 -1.17 2.26 -3.66
N LEU A 53 -0.71 3.08 -4.59
CA LEU A 53 0.07 2.71 -5.77
C LEU A 53 1.39 3.47 -5.71
N GLY A 54 2.50 2.76 -5.88
CA GLY A 54 3.83 3.36 -6.01
C GLY A 54 4.42 2.95 -7.35
N LEU A 55 4.48 3.88 -8.30
CA LEU A 55 5.21 3.67 -9.55
C LEU A 55 6.67 4.02 -9.30
N ILE A 56 7.56 3.04 -9.44
CA ILE A 56 8.96 3.14 -9.02
C ILE A 56 9.85 2.87 -10.23
N SER A 57 10.80 3.76 -10.47
CA SER A 57 11.87 3.65 -11.47
C SER A 57 13.19 4.16 -10.88
N ASP A 58 14.28 4.02 -11.63
CA ASP A 58 15.60 4.54 -11.24
C ASP A 58 15.59 6.07 -11.03
N LYS A 59 14.75 6.79 -11.79
CA LYS A 59 14.73 8.26 -11.81
C LYS A 59 13.61 8.86 -10.97
N TYR A 60 12.42 8.27 -11.03
CA TYR A 60 11.23 8.81 -10.38
C TYR A 60 10.55 7.81 -9.48
N ILE A 61 9.90 8.33 -8.44
CA ILE A 61 8.85 7.64 -7.71
C ILE A 61 7.57 8.50 -7.71
N LEU A 62 6.46 7.88 -8.12
CA LEU A 62 5.13 8.47 -8.08
C LEU A 62 4.28 7.67 -7.12
N GLY A 63 3.84 8.30 -6.04
CA GLY A 63 2.91 7.70 -5.08
C GLY A 63 1.51 8.26 -5.26
N LEU A 64 0.51 7.39 -5.32
CA LEU A 64 -0.90 7.73 -5.38
C LEU A 64 -1.64 6.94 -4.30
N ALA A 65 -2.33 7.64 -3.40
CA ALA A 65 -3.15 7.00 -2.39
C ALA A 65 -4.57 7.54 -2.36
N MET A 66 -5.52 6.66 -2.09
CA MET A 66 -6.92 6.98 -1.82
C MET A 66 -7.35 6.27 -0.55
N THR A 67 -7.89 7.02 0.41
CA THR A 67 -8.38 6.48 1.68
C THR A 67 -9.83 6.86 1.89
N ASP A 68 -10.59 5.89 2.36
CA ASP A 68 -11.98 6.01 2.72
C ASP A 68 -12.16 5.67 4.21
N LEU A 69 -12.41 6.69 5.05
CA LEU A 69 -12.74 6.51 6.47
C LEU A 69 -14.26 6.48 6.73
N SER A 70 -15.07 6.20 5.70
CA SER A 70 -16.53 6.21 5.67
C SER A 70 -17.20 7.58 5.86
N TYR A 71 -16.73 8.41 6.80
CA TYR A 71 -17.24 9.77 7.02
C TYR A 71 -16.36 10.86 6.40
N CYS A 72 -15.10 10.53 6.09
CA CYS A 72 -14.19 11.40 5.36
C CYS A 72 -13.33 10.58 4.40
N TYR A 73 -12.71 11.25 3.44
CA TYR A 73 -11.79 10.64 2.51
C TYR A 73 -10.59 11.55 2.28
N ASN A 74 -9.47 10.96 1.86
CA ASN A 74 -8.35 11.70 1.32
C ASN A 74 -7.80 11.03 0.07
N CYS A 75 -7.34 11.84 -0.86
CA CYS A 75 -6.55 11.42 -2.00
C CYS A 75 -5.25 12.21 -1.97
N PHE A 76 -4.10 11.56 -2.20
CA PHE A 76 -2.87 12.28 -2.47
C PHE A 76 -2.14 11.68 -3.65
N VAL A 77 -1.43 12.54 -4.37
CA VAL A 77 -0.50 12.18 -5.43
C VAL A 77 0.76 12.98 -5.21
N TYR A 78 1.92 12.35 -5.40
CA TYR A 78 3.18 13.05 -5.54
C TYR A 78 4.01 12.44 -6.64
N LEU A 79 4.93 13.24 -7.17
CA LEU A 79 5.99 12.81 -8.05
C LEU A 79 7.31 13.36 -7.51
N TYR A 80 8.25 12.46 -7.29
CA TYR A 80 9.58 12.77 -6.78
C TYR A 80 10.63 12.29 -7.78
N ASP A 81 11.61 13.14 -8.06
CA ASP A 81 12.80 12.82 -8.85
C ASP A 81 13.96 12.60 -7.87
N PHE A 82 14.66 11.45 -7.98
CA PHE A 82 15.74 11.11 -7.06
C PHE A 82 16.95 12.05 -7.11
N LYS A 83 17.05 12.89 -8.14
CA LYS A 83 18.08 13.93 -8.31
C LYS A 83 17.56 15.33 -7.98
N GLU A 84 16.35 15.67 -8.41
CA GLU A 84 15.81 17.04 -8.30
C GLU A 84 14.92 17.27 -7.07
N GLY A 85 14.48 16.20 -6.40
CA GLY A 85 13.59 16.26 -5.25
C GLY A 85 12.11 16.19 -5.61
N LEU A 86 11.25 16.75 -4.76
CA LEU A 86 9.81 16.75 -4.96
C LEU A 86 9.40 17.68 -6.12
N LEU A 87 8.93 17.10 -7.23
CA LEU A 87 8.51 17.85 -8.41
C LEU A 87 7.04 18.27 -8.36
N PHE A 88 6.19 17.42 -7.77
CA PHE A 88 4.75 17.65 -7.70
C PHE A 88 4.16 17.03 -6.44
N ASP A 89 3.24 17.76 -5.80
CA ASP A 89 2.40 17.25 -4.74
C ASP A 89 0.94 17.73 -4.90
N HIS A 90 0.00 16.86 -4.58
CA HIS A 90 -1.41 17.19 -4.58
C HIS A 90 -2.14 16.40 -3.50
N LYS A 91 -2.93 17.11 -2.68
CA LYS A 91 -3.68 16.50 -1.58
C LYS A 91 -5.11 17.02 -1.58
N VAL A 92 -6.06 16.09 -1.50
CA VAL A 92 -7.49 16.37 -1.39
C VAL A 92 -8.01 15.74 -0.12
N TYR A 93 -8.85 16.48 0.60
CA TYR A 93 -9.66 15.95 1.69
C TYR A 93 -11.11 16.33 1.49
N GLY A 94 -11.99 15.39 1.78
CA GLY A 94 -13.42 15.67 1.82
C GLY A 94 -14.08 15.01 3.02
N MET A 95 -15.19 15.60 3.43
CA MET A 95 -16.08 15.10 4.46
C MET A 95 -17.41 14.72 3.81
N PHE A 96 -18.16 13.80 4.43
CA PHE A 96 -19.54 13.46 4.05
C PHE A 96 -19.69 13.23 2.55
N LYS A 97 -19.21 12.07 2.09
CA LYS A 97 -19.14 11.70 0.67
C LYS A 97 -20.42 12.09 -0.08
N LYS A 98 -20.29 13.02 -1.02
CA LYS A 98 -21.27 13.15 -2.10
C LYS A 98 -20.95 12.02 -3.07
N GLN A 99 -21.87 11.05 -3.24
CA GLN A 99 -21.62 9.82 -4.01
C GLN A 99 -21.00 10.08 -5.40
N LYS A 100 -21.35 11.19 -6.06
CA LYS A 100 -20.81 11.56 -7.37
C LYS A 100 -19.33 12.00 -7.36
N GLN A 101 -18.73 12.21 -6.19
CA GLN A 101 -17.40 12.80 -6.04
C GLN A 101 -16.32 11.79 -5.65
N PHE A 102 -16.67 10.75 -4.90
CA PHE A 102 -15.72 9.76 -4.41
C PHE A 102 -16.43 8.41 -4.22
N ASP A 103 -15.98 7.40 -4.95
CA ASP A 103 -16.43 6.02 -4.83
C ASP A 103 -15.26 5.07 -4.61
N PHE A 104 -15.47 4.10 -3.73
CA PHE A 104 -14.45 3.12 -3.36
C PHE A 104 -15.17 1.82 -2.98
N PRO A 105 -15.51 0.95 -3.93
CA PRO A 105 -16.14 -0.33 -3.62
C PRO A 105 -15.20 -1.26 -2.84
N ALA A 106 -15.76 -2.04 -1.91
CA ALA A 106 -15.03 -2.97 -1.05
C ALA A 106 -14.92 -4.35 -1.71
N ASN A 107 -14.14 -4.46 -2.78
CA ASN A 107 -13.85 -5.74 -3.42
C ASN A 107 -12.39 -5.77 -3.87
N PRO A 108 -11.52 -6.60 -3.27
CA PRO A 108 -10.12 -6.65 -3.63
C PRO A 108 -9.87 -7.32 -4.99
N ASP A 109 -10.75 -8.20 -5.48
CA ASP A 109 -10.56 -8.90 -6.77
C ASP A 109 -10.93 -8.03 -7.98
N LYS A 110 -11.95 -7.18 -7.83
CA LYS A 110 -12.46 -6.31 -8.88
C LYS A 110 -13.05 -5.02 -8.32
N HIS A 111 -12.49 -3.87 -8.68
CA HIS A 111 -13.00 -2.57 -8.28
C HIS A 111 -12.67 -1.48 -9.29
N SER A 112 -13.47 -0.41 -9.25
CA SER A 112 -13.16 0.91 -9.80
C SER A 112 -13.20 1.91 -8.64
N ILE A 113 -12.04 2.44 -8.25
CA ILE A 113 -11.94 3.48 -7.22
C ILE A 113 -11.84 4.82 -7.94
N ALA A 114 -12.78 5.72 -7.66
CA ALA A 114 -12.93 6.94 -8.42
C ALA A 114 -13.02 8.18 -7.52
N TYR A 115 -12.40 9.26 -7.95
CA TYR A 115 -12.56 10.60 -7.40
C TYR A 115 -12.73 11.60 -8.55
N SER A 116 -13.68 12.52 -8.43
CA SER A 116 -13.85 13.60 -9.41
C SER A 116 -14.34 14.88 -8.75
N LYS A 117 -13.67 16.00 -9.01
CA LYS A 117 -14.09 17.34 -8.58
C LYS A 117 -13.51 18.41 -9.50
N GLY A 118 -14.37 19.11 -10.25
CA GLY A 118 -13.93 20.14 -11.18
C GLY A 118 -13.00 19.55 -12.23
N LYS A 119 -11.76 20.05 -12.33
CA LYS A 119 -10.74 19.55 -13.25
C LYS A 119 -9.92 18.37 -12.71
N ASN A 120 -10.19 17.92 -11.49
CA ASN A 120 -9.41 16.85 -10.86
C ASN A 120 -10.18 15.53 -10.97
N GLY A 121 -9.53 14.49 -11.48
CA GLY A 121 -10.06 13.15 -11.64
C GLY A 121 -9.01 12.10 -11.29
N ILE A 122 -9.40 11.06 -10.58
CA ILE A 122 -8.59 9.86 -10.32
C ILE A 122 -9.49 8.66 -10.54
N ASP A 123 -9.03 7.68 -11.29
CA ASP A 123 -9.71 6.42 -11.56
C ASP A 123 -8.68 5.28 -11.50
N ILE A 124 -8.97 4.27 -10.67
CA ILE A 124 -8.16 3.06 -10.52
C ILE A 124 -9.08 1.86 -10.77
N ASN A 125 -8.88 1.18 -11.89
CA ASN A 125 -9.64 -0.02 -12.24
C ASN A 125 -8.76 -1.25 -12.11
N LYS A 126 -9.16 -2.17 -11.25
CA LYS A 126 -8.51 -3.48 -11.11
C LYS A 126 -9.51 -4.58 -11.43
N ASN A 127 -9.07 -5.60 -12.16
CA ASN A 127 -9.86 -6.80 -12.40
C ASN A 127 -8.97 -8.03 -12.60
N PHE A 128 -8.93 -8.92 -11.61
CA PHE A 128 -8.18 -10.17 -11.75
C PHE A 128 -8.73 -11.12 -12.82
N LEU A 129 -10.02 -11.02 -13.17
CA LEU A 129 -10.57 -11.88 -14.23
C LEU A 129 -9.95 -11.59 -15.59
N THR A 130 -9.57 -10.33 -15.83
CA THR A 130 -8.90 -9.90 -17.07
C THR A 130 -7.40 -9.67 -16.89
N SER A 131 -6.86 -9.88 -15.67
CA SER A 131 -5.48 -9.58 -15.30
C SER A 131 -5.07 -8.12 -15.53
N GLU A 132 -6.01 -7.19 -15.35
CA GLU A 132 -5.82 -5.79 -15.69
C GLU A 132 -5.80 -4.89 -14.45
N LEU A 133 -4.89 -3.93 -14.47
CA LEU A 133 -4.89 -2.76 -13.60
C LEU A 133 -4.64 -1.50 -14.43
N PHE A 134 -5.61 -0.59 -14.42
CA PHE A 134 -5.54 0.71 -15.08
C PHE A 134 -5.57 1.83 -14.05
N VAL A 135 -4.80 2.88 -14.32
CA VAL A 135 -4.81 4.12 -13.55
C VAL A 135 -4.93 5.28 -14.51
N ASN A 136 -5.88 6.17 -14.25
CA ASN A 136 -6.00 7.46 -14.91
C ASN A 136 -6.12 8.54 -13.85
N CYS A 137 -5.19 9.48 -13.84
CA CYS A 137 -5.14 10.58 -12.90
C CYS A 137 -4.90 11.88 -13.66
N ASN A 138 -5.78 12.86 -13.50
CA ASN A 138 -5.64 14.20 -14.03
C ASN A 138 -5.87 15.19 -12.89
N LEU A 139 -4.89 16.03 -12.59
CA LEU A 139 -4.93 16.96 -11.47
C LEU A 139 -4.73 18.39 -11.97
N GLY A 140 -5.86 19.05 -12.24
CA GLY A 140 -5.90 20.39 -12.80
C GLY A 140 -5.42 20.40 -14.25
N ASN A 141 -4.56 21.36 -14.56
CA ASN A 141 -3.91 21.47 -15.88
C ASN A 141 -2.39 21.18 -15.77
N ARG A 142 -1.92 20.68 -14.62
CA ARG A 142 -0.48 20.57 -14.35
C ARG A 142 0.04 19.15 -14.39
N PHE A 143 -0.78 18.16 -14.04
CA PHE A 143 -0.31 16.79 -13.88
C PHE A 143 -1.30 15.80 -14.48
N SER A 144 -0.77 14.88 -15.29
CA SER A 144 -1.49 13.71 -15.78
C SER A 144 -0.66 12.45 -15.57
N PHE A 145 -1.32 11.34 -15.23
CA PHE A 145 -0.74 10.02 -15.17
C PHE A 145 -1.75 9.01 -15.72
N ALA A 146 -1.37 8.32 -16.79
CA ALA A 146 -2.07 7.17 -17.32
C ALA A 146 -1.15 5.95 -17.26
N GLY A 147 -1.63 4.84 -16.73
CA GLY A 147 -0.86 3.61 -16.61
C GLY A 147 -1.71 2.37 -16.84
N GLN A 148 -1.16 1.40 -17.55
CA GLN A 148 -1.73 0.06 -17.71
C GLN A 148 -0.70 -0.97 -17.25
N PHE A 149 -1.18 -1.91 -16.45
CA PHE A 149 -0.34 -2.93 -15.84
C PHE A 149 -1.01 -4.29 -15.95
N TYR A 150 -0.20 -5.30 -16.26
CA TYR A 150 -0.62 -6.69 -16.19
C TYR A 150 -0.55 -7.16 -14.73
N TYR A 151 -1.72 -7.32 -14.11
CA TYR A 151 -1.86 -7.75 -12.71
C TYR A 151 -2.72 -9.01 -12.60
N ASP A 152 -2.07 -10.17 -12.72
CA ASP A 152 -2.65 -11.49 -12.55
C ASP A 152 -2.40 -12.04 -11.12
N PHE A 153 -3.37 -12.76 -10.59
CA PHE A 153 -3.29 -13.30 -9.23
C PHE A 153 -2.20 -14.38 -9.08
N ASN A 154 -2.02 -15.25 -10.07
CA ASN A 154 -1.09 -16.38 -9.98
C ASN A 154 0.35 -15.96 -10.35
N LEU A 155 0.50 -15.05 -11.31
CA LEU A 155 1.80 -14.60 -11.80
C LEU A 155 2.42 -13.53 -10.88
N ASN A 156 1.66 -12.51 -10.47
CA ASN A 156 2.19 -11.49 -9.57
C ASN A 156 2.22 -11.93 -8.10
N ARG A 157 1.56 -13.05 -7.77
CA ARG A 157 1.55 -13.68 -6.45
C ARG A 157 1.37 -12.65 -5.32
N PRO A 158 0.26 -11.90 -5.29
CA PRO A 158 0.05 -10.91 -4.24
C PRO A 158 0.02 -11.60 -2.87
N LEU A 159 0.56 -10.95 -1.84
CA LEU A 159 0.35 -11.35 -0.46
C LEU A 159 -1.02 -10.86 0.00
N ARG A 160 -1.91 -11.78 0.35
CA ARG A 160 -3.15 -11.46 1.06
C ARG A 160 -3.12 -12.00 2.48
N VAL A 161 -3.40 -11.13 3.45
CA VAL A 161 -3.58 -11.54 4.85
C VAL A 161 -4.85 -10.93 5.42
N LEU A 162 -5.58 -11.76 6.16
CA LEU A 162 -6.71 -11.37 6.98
C LEU A 162 -6.33 -11.59 8.45
N CYS A 163 -6.26 -10.51 9.21
CA CYS A 163 -5.77 -10.51 10.58
C CYS A 163 -6.71 -9.73 11.51
N PRO A 164 -6.68 -10.02 12.82
CA PRO A 164 -7.40 -9.20 13.79
C PRO A 164 -6.77 -7.82 13.90
N ALA A 165 -7.62 -6.81 14.00
CA ALA A 165 -7.26 -5.42 14.25
C ALA A 165 -7.78 -5.04 15.65
N GLY A 166 -7.18 -5.64 16.68
CA GLY A 166 -7.70 -5.63 18.05
C GLY A 166 -8.66 -6.80 18.28
N GLN A 167 -9.30 -6.84 19.45
CA GLN A 167 -10.17 -7.96 19.82
C GLN A 167 -11.47 -8.00 18.99
N ASN A 168 -12.00 -6.83 18.62
CA ASN A 168 -13.33 -6.72 18.01
C ASN A 168 -13.29 -6.33 16.53
N GLY A 169 -12.10 -6.26 15.92
CA GLY A 169 -11.90 -5.78 14.56
C GLY A 169 -11.02 -6.69 13.74
N TRP A 170 -10.95 -6.43 12.44
CA TRP A 170 -10.06 -7.14 11.53
C TRP A 170 -9.58 -6.21 10.40
N SER A 171 -8.45 -6.56 9.81
CA SER A 171 -7.84 -5.93 8.66
C SER A 171 -7.56 -6.99 7.61
N PHE A 172 -7.93 -6.69 6.37
CA PHE A 172 -7.45 -7.38 5.18
C PHE A 172 -6.43 -6.48 4.51
N THR A 173 -5.30 -7.03 4.06
CA THR A 173 -4.43 -6.35 3.11
C THR A 173 -4.05 -7.25 1.95
N GLU A 174 -3.91 -6.65 0.78
CA GLU A 174 -3.28 -7.20 -0.39
C GLU A 174 -2.07 -6.34 -0.75
N LYS A 175 -0.89 -6.97 -0.80
CA LYS A 175 0.36 -6.34 -1.22
C LYS A 175 0.88 -7.05 -2.45
N ALA A 176 1.35 -6.31 -3.43
CA ALA A 176 2.12 -6.86 -4.54
C ALA A 176 3.22 -5.88 -4.93
N SER A 177 4.31 -6.42 -5.46
CA SER A 177 5.44 -5.67 -5.97
C SER A 177 5.88 -6.27 -7.30
N LEU A 178 6.81 -5.64 -7.99
CA LEU A 178 7.30 -6.08 -9.30
C LEU A 178 6.21 -6.20 -10.38
N ILE A 179 5.10 -5.49 -10.25
CA ILE A 179 4.07 -5.46 -11.29
C ILE A 179 4.62 -4.65 -12.47
N LYS A 180 4.71 -5.25 -13.64
CA LYS A 180 5.28 -4.60 -14.83
C LYS A 180 4.23 -3.74 -15.55
N PRO A 181 4.60 -2.53 -16.00
CA PRO A 181 3.76 -1.73 -16.86
C PRO A 181 3.75 -2.25 -18.29
N ASP A 182 2.56 -2.27 -18.90
CA ASP A 182 2.41 -2.39 -20.35
C ASP A 182 2.51 -1.00 -21.01
N PHE A 183 2.05 0.03 -20.31
CA PHE A 183 2.04 1.42 -20.76
C PHE A 183 2.11 2.39 -19.58
N ILE A 184 2.86 3.47 -19.74
CA ILE A 184 2.91 4.60 -18.81
C ILE A 184 3.00 5.89 -19.63
N ASN A 185 2.17 6.88 -19.29
CA ASN A 185 2.37 8.27 -19.65
C ASN A 185 2.26 9.13 -18.40
N VAL A 186 3.26 9.98 -18.14
CA VAL A 186 3.24 10.94 -17.04
C VAL A 186 3.63 12.30 -17.60
N GLU A 187 2.79 13.31 -17.40
CA GLU A 187 3.07 14.67 -17.82
C GLU A 187 3.04 15.61 -16.61
N LEU A 188 3.98 16.55 -16.58
CA LEU A 188 4.04 17.63 -15.62
C LEU A 188 4.26 18.95 -16.37
N ASP A 189 3.36 19.92 -16.17
CA ASP A 189 3.40 21.25 -16.81
C ASP A 189 3.60 21.17 -18.33
N ASP A 190 2.73 20.38 -18.98
CA ASP A 190 2.73 20.09 -20.43
C ASP A 190 4.01 19.44 -20.96
N LYS A 191 4.85 18.86 -20.08
CA LYS A 191 6.04 18.10 -20.44
C LYS A 191 5.90 16.64 -20.07
N GLU A 192 6.09 15.77 -21.06
CA GLU A 192 6.18 14.34 -20.85
C GLU A 192 7.46 13.97 -20.08
N LEU A 193 7.30 13.14 -19.05
CA LEU A 193 8.39 12.59 -18.27
C LEU A 193 8.67 11.16 -18.74
N LYS A 194 9.92 10.90 -19.11
CA LYS A 194 10.33 9.60 -19.65
C LYS A 194 10.52 8.57 -18.54
N PHE A 195 9.84 7.43 -18.67
CA PHE A 195 10.05 6.23 -17.87
C PHE A 195 10.63 5.12 -18.75
N ASP A 196 11.68 4.45 -18.27
CA ASP A 196 12.15 3.22 -18.87
C ASP A 196 11.32 2.06 -18.34
N LEU A 197 10.42 1.53 -19.18
CA LEU A 197 9.51 0.45 -18.80
C LEU A 197 10.26 -0.82 -18.37
N SER A 198 11.50 -1.05 -18.83
CA SER A 198 12.28 -2.23 -18.46
C SER A 198 12.74 -2.21 -16.99
N ASN A 199 12.86 -1.01 -16.41
CA ASN A 199 13.28 -0.77 -15.03
C ASN A 199 12.19 -0.07 -14.19
N THR A 200 10.96 0.01 -14.71
CA THR A 200 9.82 0.61 -13.99
C THR A 200 8.90 -0.49 -13.51
N THR A 201 8.47 -0.39 -12.26
CA THR A 201 7.56 -1.35 -11.63
C THR A 201 6.50 -0.63 -10.81
N LEU A 202 5.38 -1.29 -10.59
CA LEU A 202 4.33 -0.83 -9.72
C LEU A 202 4.31 -1.65 -8.43
N PHE A 203 4.34 -0.93 -7.32
CA PHE A 203 4.04 -1.40 -6.00
C PHE A 203 2.55 -1.18 -5.71
N TYR A 204 1.83 -2.24 -5.35
CA TYR A 204 0.40 -2.21 -5.08
C TYR A 204 0.10 -2.54 -3.61
N ASN A 205 -0.75 -1.72 -2.99
CA ASN A 205 -1.28 -1.96 -1.66
C ASN A 205 -2.78 -1.66 -1.65
N TRP A 206 -3.57 -2.62 -1.22
CA TRP A 206 -4.99 -2.43 -0.92
C TRP A 206 -5.27 -2.97 0.47
N SER A 207 -6.09 -2.26 1.23
CA SER A 207 -6.50 -2.74 2.55
C SER A 207 -7.89 -2.26 2.90
N ALA A 208 -8.58 -3.06 3.70
CA ALA A 208 -9.91 -2.75 4.19
C ALA A 208 -10.20 -3.48 5.49
N GLY A 209 -11.07 -2.94 6.32
CA GLY A 209 -11.47 -3.61 7.55
C GLY A 209 -12.10 -2.73 8.60
N TYR A 210 -12.35 -3.35 9.75
CA TYR A 210 -12.76 -2.72 11.00
C TYR A 210 -11.53 -2.54 11.88
N TYR A 211 -10.84 -1.42 11.73
CA TYR A 211 -9.59 -1.17 12.43
C TYR A 211 -9.78 -0.76 13.89
N LYS A 212 -8.69 -0.84 14.66
CA LYS A 212 -8.58 -0.17 15.96
C LYS A 212 -8.83 1.35 15.81
N ARG A 213 -9.23 1.98 16.91
CA ARG A 213 -9.44 3.44 17.02
C ARG A 213 -8.17 4.25 16.76
N GLU A 214 -7.04 3.66 17.11
CA GLU A 214 -5.69 4.16 16.89
C GLU A 214 -4.92 3.12 16.09
N THR A 215 -4.25 3.56 15.04
CA THR A 215 -3.37 2.72 14.24
C THR A 215 -2.04 3.43 14.07
N GLU A 216 -0.99 2.65 14.06
CA GLU A 216 0.33 3.11 13.77
C GLU A 216 1.11 2.05 13.03
N TRP A 217 2.07 2.48 12.23
CA TRP A 217 2.97 1.58 11.55
C TRP A 217 4.27 2.26 11.16
N TYR A 218 5.30 1.45 11.11
CA TYR A 218 6.40 1.64 10.18
C TYR A 218 6.15 0.74 8.99
N TRP A 219 6.46 1.26 7.80
CA TRP A 219 6.23 0.55 6.56
C TRP A 219 7.31 0.91 5.56
N ILE A 220 7.87 -0.09 4.89
CA ILE A 220 8.77 0.10 3.76
C ILE A 220 8.23 -0.70 2.58
N GLY A 221 8.30 -0.08 1.41
CA GLY A 221 7.92 -0.66 0.13
C GLY A 221 8.97 -0.34 -0.92
N PHE A 222 9.47 -1.35 -1.62
CA PHE A 222 10.42 -1.18 -2.70
C PHE A 222 10.16 -2.18 -3.82
N SER A 223 10.63 -1.82 -5.01
CA SER A 223 10.41 -2.59 -6.23
C SER A 223 11.39 -2.12 -7.30
N GLY A 224 12.12 -3.03 -7.93
CA GLY A 224 13.03 -2.66 -8.98
C GLY A 224 13.82 -3.84 -9.53
N TYR A 225 14.84 -3.49 -10.32
CA TYR A 225 15.76 -4.43 -10.93
C TYR A 225 17.18 -4.09 -10.49
N ASP A 226 17.87 -5.06 -9.89
CA ASP A 226 19.29 -4.95 -9.63
C ASP A 226 20.05 -5.33 -10.91
N LYS A 227 20.72 -4.36 -11.51
CA LYS A 227 21.45 -4.54 -12.77
C LYS A 227 22.75 -5.31 -12.57
N GLU A 228 23.38 -5.21 -11.40
CA GLU A 228 24.66 -5.86 -11.11
C GLU A 228 24.44 -7.35 -10.88
N GLU A 229 23.41 -7.68 -10.09
CA GLU A 229 23.05 -9.06 -9.76
C GLU A 229 22.06 -9.69 -10.76
N ASN A 230 21.62 -8.91 -11.75
CA ASN A 230 20.68 -9.31 -12.81
C ASN A 230 19.41 -9.97 -12.22
N LEU A 231 18.81 -9.33 -11.21
CA LEU A 231 17.67 -9.87 -10.47
C LEU A 231 16.55 -8.83 -10.28
N SER A 232 15.32 -9.32 -10.27
CA SER A 232 14.14 -8.50 -9.95
C SER A 232 13.77 -8.67 -8.49
N ILE A 233 13.67 -7.57 -7.76
CA ILE A 233 13.40 -7.60 -6.32
C ILE A 233 12.40 -6.54 -5.88
N GLY A 234 11.46 -6.95 -5.05
CA GLY A 234 10.53 -6.06 -4.39
C GLY A 234 10.21 -6.54 -2.99
N GLY A 235 9.81 -5.64 -2.11
CA GLY A 235 9.56 -5.98 -0.71
C GLY A 235 8.51 -5.11 -0.07
N ASN A 236 7.70 -5.71 0.80
CA ASN A 236 6.79 -5.04 1.71
C ASN A 236 7.13 -5.48 3.13
N PHE A 237 7.52 -4.54 3.98
CA PHE A 237 7.75 -4.84 5.40
C PHE A 237 7.07 -3.79 6.28
N ALA A 238 6.45 -4.24 7.34
CA ALA A 238 5.74 -3.41 8.31
C ALA A 238 5.96 -3.90 9.74
N ALA A 239 5.85 -2.95 10.67
CA ALA A 239 5.79 -3.17 12.12
C ALA A 239 4.64 -2.35 12.73
N PHE A 240 4.20 -2.72 13.94
CA PHE A 240 3.04 -2.16 14.65
C PHE A 240 1.66 -2.40 13.99
N THR A 241 1.64 -3.16 12.90
CA THR A 241 0.42 -3.66 12.24
C THR A 241 0.54 -5.16 11.99
N ASN A 242 -0.56 -5.91 12.15
CA ASN A 242 -0.64 -7.34 11.87
C ASN A 242 0.45 -8.20 12.58
N GLU A 243 0.84 -7.86 13.81
CA GLU A 243 2.02 -8.45 14.47
C GLU A 243 1.79 -9.81 15.14
N THR A 244 0.57 -10.07 15.62
CA THR A 244 0.28 -11.22 16.49
C THR A 244 -0.22 -12.47 15.76
N TYR A 245 -0.65 -12.32 14.50
CA TYR A 245 -1.19 -13.41 13.69
C TYR A 245 -0.32 -13.58 12.44
N TYR A 246 -0.82 -13.15 11.28
CA TYR A 246 -0.10 -13.22 10.03
C TYR A 246 0.44 -11.83 9.67
N SER A 247 1.76 -11.67 9.72
CA SER A 247 2.43 -10.47 9.24
C SER A 247 2.13 -10.21 7.76
N GLU A 248 2.21 -8.95 7.37
CA GLU A 248 2.21 -8.52 5.97
C GLU A 248 3.61 -8.48 5.35
N ASN A 249 4.61 -9.09 6.00
CA ASN A 249 6.01 -9.03 5.62
C ASN A 249 6.36 -10.04 4.52
N VAL A 250 6.86 -9.54 3.39
CA VAL A 250 7.11 -10.34 2.18
C VAL A 250 8.16 -9.72 1.27
N LEU A 251 8.96 -10.59 0.63
CA LEU A 251 9.87 -10.27 -0.46
C LEU A 251 9.41 -11.01 -1.72
N TRP A 252 9.42 -10.33 -2.86
CA TRP A 252 9.34 -10.93 -4.17
C TRP A 252 10.72 -10.89 -4.81
N LEU A 253 11.21 -12.04 -5.27
CA LEU A 253 12.52 -12.19 -5.89
C LEU A 253 12.37 -13.12 -7.10
N ASP A 254 12.60 -12.60 -8.30
CA ASP A 254 12.48 -13.32 -9.58
C ASP A 254 11.16 -14.10 -9.74
N GLY A 255 10.05 -13.43 -9.38
CA GLY A 255 8.70 -14.01 -9.48
C GLY A 255 8.33 -14.95 -8.33
N GLU A 256 9.25 -15.26 -7.41
CA GLU A 256 9.00 -16.06 -6.22
C GLU A 256 8.66 -15.18 -5.02
N ARG A 257 7.74 -15.64 -4.16
CA ARG A 257 7.25 -14.89 -2.99
C ARG A 257 7.73 -15.53 -1.70
N TYR A 258 8.50 -14.80 -0.90
CA TYR A 258 9.06 -15.23 0.39
C TYR A 258 8.43 -14.46 1.53
N ARG A 259 7.79 -15.16 2.46
CA ARG A 259 7.15 -14.55 3.63
C ARG A 259 8.08 -14.51 4.83
N PHE A 260 7.91 -13.48 5.65
CA PHE A 260 8.63 -13.31 6.90
C PHE A 260 7.64 -13.15 8.05
N GLY A 261 8.00 -13.59 9.24
CA GLY A 261 7.26 -13.28 10.46
C GLY A 261 7.47 -11.83 10.88
N ARG A 262 7.84 -11.61 12.13
CA ARG A 262 8.20 -10.28 12.64
C ARG A 262 9.46 -9.74 11.95
N VAL A 263 9.44 -8.45 11.65
CA VAL A 263 10.60 -7.65 11.23
C VAL A 263 10.77 -6.51 12.22
N ILE A 264 12.00 -6.32 12.68
CA ILE A 264 12.41 -5.28 13.60
C ILE A 264 12.83 -4.07 12.77
N PHE A 265 12.33 -2.89 13.14
CA PHE A 265 12.71 -1.62 12.54
C PHE A 265 13.55 -0.84 13.54
N ASP A 266 14.78 -0.52 13.16
CA ASP A 266 15.61 0.47 13.84
C ASP A 266 15.42 1.81 13.11
N TYR A 267 14.61 2.67 13.71
CA TYR A 267 14.22 3.97 13.17
C TYR A 267 14.33 5.02 14.28
N ASP A 268 15.09 6.08 14.02
CA ASP A 268 15.19 7.22 14.92
C ASP A 268 14.14 8.29 14.56
N PRO A 269 13.08 8.47 15.37
CA PRO A 269 12.06 9.48 15.08
C PRO A 269 12.59 10.92 15.24
N LEU A 270 13.71 11.13 15.94
CA LEU A 270 14.35 12.44 16.11
C LEU A 270 15.30 12.76 14.95
N ASN A 271 15.92 11.74 14.35
CA ASN A 271 16.77 11.86 13.17
C ASN A 271 16.22 11.00 12.02
N PRO A 272 15.06 11.38 11.47
CA PRO A 272 14.28 10.56 10.52
C PRO A 272 14.98 10.32 9.18
N MET A 273 15.97 11.16 8.84
CA MET A 273 16.77 11.08 7.63
C MET A 273 18.02 10.23 7.79
N HIS A 274 18.30 9.71 8.99
CA HIS A 274 19.32 8.67 9.15
C HIS A 274 18.84 7.38 8.47
N GLU A 275 19.78 6.47 8.20
CA GLU A 275 19.44 5.15 7.65
C GLU A 275 18.52 4.38 8.60
N TRP A 276 17.52 3.70 8.04
CA TRP A 276 16.66 2.80 8.82
C TRP A 276 17.17 1.38 8.59
N LYS A 277 17.28 0.58 9.64
CA LYS A 277 17.52 -0.86 9.49
C LYS A 277 16.22 -1.62 9.65
N ALA A 278 15.97 -2.59 8.77
CA ALA A 278 14.87 -3.53 8.91
C ALA A 278 15.38 -4.96 8.77
N PHE A 279 15.24 -5.77 9.82
CA PHE A 279 15.81 -7.12 9.88
C PHE A 279 14.94 -8.09 10.67
N ASN A 280 15.12 -9.39 10.48
CA ASN A 280 14.47 -10.40 11.31
C ASN A 280 15.46 -11.06 12.28
N GLU A 281 14.94 -11.62 13.38
CA GLU A 281 15.76 -12.19 14.47
C GLU A 281 16.72 -13.29 14.01
N ASN A 282 16.30 -14.07 13.01
CA ASN A 282 17.10 -15.17 12.47
C ASN A 282 18.14 -14.72 11.44
N GLY A 283 18.26 -13.41 11.17
CA GLY A 283 19.26 -12.86 10.24
C GLY A 283 19.08 -13.28 8.78
N ILE A 284 17.89 -13.75 8.40
CA ILE A 284 17.54 -14.21 7.04
C ILE A 284 17.37 -13.01 6.12
N ILE A 285 16.90 -11.88 6.64
CA ILE A 285 16.77 -10.63 5.90
C ILE A 285 17.34 -9.48 6.71
N SER A 286 18.10 -8.62 6.04
CA SER A 286 18.61 -7.37 6.59
C SER A 286 18.59 -6.32 5.50
N LEU A 287 17.90 -5.21 5.77
CA LEU A 287 17.69 -4.09 4.87
C LEU A 287 18.24 -2.83 5.51
N THR A 288 18.86 -2.01 4.69
CA THR A 288 19.19 -0.62 4.99
C THR A 288 18.37 0.24 4.05
N PHE A 289 17.55 1.12 4.60
CA PHE A 289 16.84 2.15 3.85
C PHE A 289 17.54 3.49 4.04
N THR A 290 17.93 4.13 2.95
CA THR A 290 18.54 5.47 2.96
C THR A 290 17.53 6.47 2.42
N PRO A 291 16.89 7.29 3.29
CA PRO A 291 15.91 8.28 2.87
C PRO A 291 16.59 9.47 2.19
N TYR A 292 15.95 10.01 1.14
CA TYR A 292 16.47 11.14 0.36
C TYR A 292 15.74 12.44 0.70
N ASP A 293 14.44 12.36 1.02
CA ASP A 293 13.62 13.50 1.43
C ASP A 293 12.52 13.04 2.40
N GLU A 294 11.74 13.98 2.94
CA GLU A 294 10.60 13.73 3.81
C GLU A 294 9.36 14.52 3.33
N MET A 295 8.33 13.77 2.94
CA MET A 295 6.98 14.32 2.76
C MET A 295 6.19 14.14 4.04
N LYS A 296 5.89 15.25 4.71
CA LYS A 296 5.21 15.28 6.01
C LYS A 296 3.80 15.83 5.92
N GLU A 297 2.88 15.21 6.66
CA GLU A 297 1.54 15.72 6.87
C GLU A 297 1.13 15.58 8.33
N MET A 298 0.67 16.70 8.91
CA MET A 298 0.07 16.75 10.23
C MET A 298 -1.33 17.32 10.12
N LYS A 299 -2.32 16.57 10.60
CA LYS A 299 -3.70 17.03 10.60
C LYS A 299 -4.39 16.68 11.91
N LYS A 300 -5.06 17.67 12.48
CA LYS A 300 -5.81 17.54 13.73
C LYS A 300 -7.17 18.21 13.56
N THR A 301 -8.22 17.42 13.64
CA THR A 301 -9.62 17.83 13.70
C THR A 301 -10.25 17.30 14.99
N ARG A 302 -11.52 17.61 15.26
CA ARG A 302 -12.25 17.02 16.40
C ARG A 302 -12.34 15.50 16.34
N PHE A 303 -12.38 14.92 15.14
CA PHE A 303 -12.61 13.49 14.92
C PHE A 303 -11.41 12.78 14.29
N LEU A 304 -10.35 13.47 13.89
CA LEU A 304 -9.21 12.86 13.22
C LEU A 304 -7.91 13.51 13.66
N LYS A 305 -6.96 12.72 14.14
CA LYS A 305 -5.57 13.13 14.32
C LYS A 305 -4.70 12.20 13.48
N THR A 306 -4.02 12.72 12.48
CA THR A 306 -3.05 11.97 11.70
C THR A 306 -1.70 12.67 11.72
N PHE A 307 -0.66 11.88 11.83
CA PHE A 307 0.71 12.28 11.60
C PHE A 307 1.32 11.26 10.64
N PHE A 308 1.52 11.69 9.41
CA PHE A 308 1.97 10.87 8.29
C PHE A 308 3.29 11.44 7.77
N ARG A 309 4.24 10.56 7.49
CA ARG A 309 5.55 10.89 6.94
C ARG A 309 5.90 9.80 5.95
N GLN A 310 6.27 10.18 4.74
CA GLN A 310 6.75 9.24 3.73
C GLN A 310 8.06 9.77 3.14
N PHE A 311 8.98 8.85 2.91
CA PHE A 311 10.36 9.13 2.58
C PHE A 311 10.67 8.38 1.30
N PRO A 312 10.87 9.05 0.15
CA PRO A 312 11.48 8.41 -0.99
C PRO A 312 12.94 8.10 -0.66
N GLY A 313 13.46 7.00 -1.17
CA GLY A 313 14.85 6.65 -0.97
C GLY A 313 15.22 5.34 -1.66
N GLU A 314 16.25 4.69 -1.15
CA GLU A 314 16.75 3.44 -1.69
C GLU A 314 17.06 2.40 -0.64
N PHE A 315 17.08 1.15 -1.08
CA PHE A 315 17.29 -0.02 -0.26
C PHE A 315 18.52 -0.79 -0.74
N SER A 316 19.36 -1.15 0.22
CA SER A 316 20.44 -2.11 0.05
C SER A 316 20.41 -3.12 1.17
N GLY A 317 20.83 -4.36 0.91
CA GLY A 317 20.75 -5.40 1.91
C GLY A 317 21.02 -6.80 1.37
N TYR A 318 20.47 -7.78 2.08
CA TYR A 318 20.52 -9.16 1.64
C TYR A 318 19.29 -9.95 2.07
N PHE A 319 19.02 -11.03 1.32
CA PHE A 319 18.08 -12.08 1.67
C PHE A 319 18.73 -13.45 1.54
N GLN A 320 18.62 -14.26 2.58
CA GLN A 320 19.08 -15.65 2.63
C GLN A 320 17.99 -16.58 2.09
N LYS A 321 18.16 -17.10 0.88
CA LYS A 321 17.21 -18.09 0.30
C LYS A 321 17.15 -19.35 1.18
N PRO A 322 15.99 -20.05 1.25
CA PRO A 322 15.89 -21.33 1.97
C PRO A 322 16.92 -22.34 1.43
N LYS A 323 17.84 -22.78 2.29
CA LYS A 323 18.96 -23.69 1.95
C LYS A 323 19.89 -23.17 0.83
N GLY A 324 19.87 -21.87 0.53
CA GLY A 324 20.66 -21.26 -0.54
C GLY A 324 21.78 -20.36 -0.01
N GLU A 325 22.26 -19.47 -0.87
CA GLU A 325 23.20 -18.41 -0.51
C GLU A 325 22.46 -17.10 -0.18
N LYS A 326 23.19 -16.14 0.38
CA LYS A 326 22.70 -14.77 0.54
C LYS A 326 22.68 -14.11 -0.83
N VAL A 327 21.51 -13.63 -1.21
CA VAL A 327 21.33 -12.73 -2.36
C VAL A 327 21.49 -11.32 -1.84
N HIS A 328 22.52 -10.64 -2.31
CA HIS A 328 22.75 -9.23 -2.05
C HIS A 328 22.02 -8.38 -3.09
N PHE A 329 21.67 -7.16 -2.72
CA PHE A 329 21.11 -6.18 -3.64
C PHE A 329 21.40 -4.77 -3.14
N SER A 330 21.47 -3.82 -4.06
CA SER A 330 21.79 -2.44 -3.71
C SER A 330 21.08 -1.43 -4.60
N GLY A 331 20.83 -0.24 -4.04
CA GLY A 331 20.30 0.90 -4.82
C GLY A 331 18.86 0.73 -5.31
N ILE A 332 18.10 -0.23 -4.74
CA ILE A 332 16.73 -0.49 -5.17
C ILE A 332 15.82 0.63 -4.65
N LYS A 333 15.17 1.35 -5.57
CA LYS A 333 14.32 2.49 -5.22
C LYS A 333 13.03 2.06 -4.53
N GLY A 334 12.54 2.94 -3.66
CA GLY A 334 11.30 2.71 -2.93
C GLY A 334 11.00 3.83 -1.96
N PHE A 335 10.25 3.49 -0.91
CA PHE A 335 9.85 4.44 0.10
C PHE A 335 9.82 3.80 1.50
N GLY A 336 10.09 4.62 2.50
CA GLY A 336 9.75 4.39 3.90
C GLY A 336 8.56 5.24 4.32
N GLU A 337 7.79 4.77 5.28
CA GLU A 337 6.63 5.45 5.80
C GLU A 337 6.52 5.24 7.31
N THR A 338 6.20 6.33 8.01
CA THR A 338 5.69 6.23 9.38
C THR A 338 4.34 6.91 9.44
N LYS A 339 3.38 6.26 10.10
CA LYS A 339 2.06 6.84 10.28
C LYS A 339 1.55 6.55 11.68
N ARG A 340 0.91 7.56 12.26
CA ARG A 340 0.10 7.45 13.46
C ARG A 340 -1.22 8.14 13.19
N THR A 341 -2.32 7.42 13.40
CA THR A 341 -3.65 7.97 13.17
C THR A 341 -4.63 7.54 14.24
N ARG A 342 -5.50 8.48 14.62
CA ARG A 342 -6.60 8.31 15.56
C ARG A 342 -7.87 8.90 14.91
N TRP A 343 -8.87 8.07 14.58
CA TRP A 343 -10.15 8.44 13.92
C TRP A 343 -11.44 8.14 14.69
#